data_AF-A0A834RFF3-F1
#
_entry.id   AF-A0A834RFF3-F1
#
_cell.length_a   1.000
_cell.length_b   1.000
_cell.length_c   1.000
_cell.angle_alpha   90.00
_cell.angle_beta   90.00
_cell.angle_gamma   90.00
#
_symmetry.space_group_name_H-M   'P 1'
#
loop_
_entity.id
_entity.type
_entity.pdbx_description
1 polymer ?
#
loop_
_entity_poly.entity_id
_entity_poly.type
_entity_poly.pdbx_seq_one_letter_code
_entity_poly.pdbx_strand_id
1 'polypeptide(L)'
;MEACIHDRKKLCSDIEPGESHVLECLKTNLIRLTRACQRKLFHKQYIELVDNSVDYSLLAICKIAIDKYCILSDLHDVLYCLRDHRNDPGVGHNCRSLILKRLAQQNQDYRLNPRLKTGCKMEINRFCSNIISKSSPDELLDGKVIACLKKQYLHNTLSQTCEIEIINIIREVSMNIELDPALFRSCQKEIHKNCFNALDIHECLKINFLSKRIDDLQCKKEVARLIKESEADIESDTHLYQICLSDLKHSVPMLLLATDIN
;
A
#
# COMPACT_ATOMS: atom_id res chain seq x y z
N MET A 1 -20.50 11.39 -10.65
CA MET A 1 -19.92 10.64 -11.79
C MET A 1 -19.91 11.40 -13.11
N GLU A 2 -20.66 12.51 -13.26
CA GLU A 2 -20.76 13.27 -14.53
C GLU A 2 -19.40 13.70 -15.13
N ALA A 3 -18.49 14.22 -14.29
CA ALA A 3 -17.14 14.62 -14.70
C ALA A 3 -16.30 13.47 -15.31
N CYS A 4 -16.69 12.21 -15.09
CA CYS A 4 -16.00 11.03 -15.58
C CYS A 4 -16.65 10.41 -16.82
N ILE A 5 -17.72 11.00 -17.38
CA ILE A 5 -18.45 10.40 -18.52
C ILE A 5 -17.54 10.17 -19.73
N HIS A 6 -16.70 11.16 -20.07
CA HIS A 6 -15.77 11.05 -21.20
C HIS A 6 -14.70 9.98 -20.93
N ASP A 7 -14.07 10.04 -19.76
CA ASP A 7 -13.02 9.09 -19.36
C ASP A 7 -13.55 7.65 -19.31
N ARG A 8 -14.78 7.46 -18.78
CA ARG A 8 -15.46 6.17 -18.79
C ARG A 8 -15.60 5.61 -20.20
N LYS A 9 -16.13 6.41 -21.14
CA LYS A 9 -16.32 5.97 -22.53
C LYS A 9 -15.00 5.63 -23.21
N LYS A 10 -13.92 6.33 -22.85
CA LYS A 10 -12.61 6.17 -23.48
C LYS A 10 -11.80 5.00 -22.92
N LEU A 11 -11.90 4.73 -21.63
CA LEU A 11 -10.99 3.82 -20.91
C LEU A 11 -11.68 2.60 -20.30
N CYS A 12 -13.01 2.64 -20.13
CA CYS A 12 -13.80 1.63 -19.43
C CYS A 12 -15.06 1.27 -20.23
N SER A 13 -15.03 1.32 -21.57
CA SER A 13 -16.16 0.98 -22.44
C SER A 13 -16.57 -0.49 -22.34
N ASP A 14 -15.59 -1.36 -22.09
CA ASP A 14 -15.74 -2.82 -22.17
C ASP A 14 -16.08 -3.44 -20.82
N ILE A 15 -16.25 -2.61 -19.79
CA ILE A 15 -16.60 -3.05 -18.44
C ILE A 15 -18.10 -3.25 -18.36
N GLU A 16 -18.51 -4.38 -17.77
CA GLU A 16 -19.92 -4.70 -17.58
C GLU A 16 -20.69 -3.53 -16.93
N PRO A 17 -21.89 -3.21 -17.43
CA PRO A 17 -22.69 -2.12 -16.89
C PRO A 17 -23.00 -2.34 -15.40
N GLY A 18 -22.46 -1.47 -14.56
CA GLY A 18 -22.68 -1.46 -13.13
C GLY A 18 -21.84 -0.35 -12.49
N GLU A 19 -22.42 0.40 -11.54
CA GLU A 19 -21.73 1.57 -10.97
C GLU A 19 -20.40 1.16 -10.31
N SER A 20 -20.37 0.01 -9.63
CA SER A 20 -19.17 -0.49 -8.93
C SER A 20 -18.05 -0.91 -9.88
N HIS A 21 -18.34 -1.70 -10.91
CA HIS A 21 -17.30 -2.19 -11.84
C HIS A 21 -16.66 -1.07 -12.64
N VAL A 22 -17.48 -0.14 -13.14
CA VAL A 22 -17.00 1.04 -13.86
C VAL A 22 -16.15 1.93 -12.95
N LEU A 23 -16.58 2.11 -11.70
CA LEU A 23 -15.81 2.89 -10.73
C LEU A 23 -14.44 2.27 -10.46
N GLU A 24 -14.37 0.96 -10.25
CA GLU A 24 -13.08 0.26 -10.03
C GLU A 24 -12.16 0.33 -11.27
N CYS A 25 -12.71 0.30 -12.48
CA CYS A 25 -11.92 0.53 -13.69
C CYS A 25 -11.34 1.95 -13.75
N LEU A 26 -12.16 2.96 -13.43
CA LEU A 26 -11.72 4.35 -13.39
C LEU A 26 -10.62 4.55 -12.33
N LYS A 27 -10.78 3.99 -11.13
CA LYS A 27 -9.76 4.02 -10.07
C LYS A 27 -8.44 3.39 -10.53
N THR A 28 -8.47 2.28 -11.25
CA THR A 28 -7.27 1.64 -11.81
C THR A 28 -6.57 2.51 -12.87
N ASN A 29 -7.32 3.34 -13.60
CA ASN A 29 -6.80 4.22 -14.64
C ASN A 29 -6.52 5.66 -14.17
N LEU A 30 -6.47 5.91 -12.86
CA LEU A 30 -6.50 7.25 -12.25
C LEU A 30 -5.56 8.27 -12.93
N ILE A 31 -4.33 7.89 -13.24
CA ILE A 31 -3.30 8.76 -13.87
C ILE A 31 -3.68 9.21 -15.29
N ARG A 32 -4.47 8.40 -16.01
CA ARG A 32 -4.87 8.63 -17.42
C ARG A 32 -6.16 9.43 -17.55
N LEU A 33 -6.83 9.73 -16.45
CA LEU A 33 -8.10 10.44 -16.43
C LEU A 33 -7.92 11.95 -16.54
N THR A 34 -8.97 12.64 -16.92
CA THR A 34 -9.01 14.10 -16.81
C THR A 34 -8.90 14.56 -15.36
N ARG A 35 -8.30 15.73 -15.12
CA ARG A 35 -8.21 16.34 -13.78
C ARG A 35 -9.58 16.44 -13.08
N ALA A 36 -10.63 16.76 -13.83
CA ALA A 36 -11.98 16.85 -13.28
C ALA A 36 -12.48 15.49 -12.75
N CYS A 37 -12.25 14.40 -13.49
CA CYS A 37 -12.60 13.06 -13.04
C CYS A 37 -11.71 12.59 -11.89
N GLN A 38 -10.40 12.83 -11.95
CA GLN A 38 -9.45 12.51 -10.88
C GLN A 38 -9.90 13.09 -9.53
N ARG A 39 -10.26 14.39 -9.50
CA ARG A 39 -10.73 15.05 -8.26
C ARG A 39 -11.99 14.38 -7.68
N LYS A 40 -12.94 14.02 -8.55
CA LYS A 40 -14.17 13.33 -8.11
C LYS A 40 -13.89 11.92 -7.58
N LEU A 41 -12.98 11.18 -8.22
CA LEU A 41 -12.58 9.87 -7.75
C LEU A 41 -11.74 9.93 -6.48
N PHE A 42 -10.87 10.94 -6.34
CA PHE A 42 -10.09 11.15 -5.13
C PHE A 42 -11.02 11.40 -3.94
N HIS A 43 -12.02 12.27 -4.10
CA HIS A 43 -13.02 12.51 -3.06
C HIS A 43 -13.81 11.25 -2.70
N LYS A 44 -14.21 10.44 -3.69
CA LYS A 44 -14.90 9.17 -3.43
C LYS A 44 -14.02 8.17 -2.69
N GLN A 45 -12.76 8.00 -3.13
CA GLN A 45 -11.77 7.16 -2.46
C GLN A 45 -11.48 7.64 -1.04
N TYR A 46 -11.40 8.94 -0.82
CA TYR A 46 -11.20 9.50 0.51
C TYR A 46 -12.31 9.06 1.46
N ILE A 47 -13.57 9.18 1.05
CA ILE A 47 -14.71 8.75 1.86
C ILE A 47 -14.64 7.25 2.17
N GLU A 48 -14.45 6.41 1.15
CA GLU A 48 -14.41 4.93 1.28
C GLU A 48 -13.20 4.43 2.11
N LEU A 49 -12.05 5.09 2.03
CA LEU A 49 -10.84 4.67 2.75
C LEU A 49 -10.71 5.28 4.14
N VAL A 50 -11.40 6.39 4.42
CA VAL A 50 -11.51 6.96 5.76
C VAL A 50 -12.57 6.24 6.59
N ASP A 51 -13.63 5.79 5.94
CA ASP A 51 -14.71 5.02 6.55
C ASP A 51 -15.04 3.82 5.66
N ASN A 52 -14.59 2.63 6.08
CA ASN A 52 -14.78 1.42 5.31
C ASN A 52 -16.24 0.93 5.33
N SER A 53 -17.08 1.44 6.24
CA SER A 53 -18.49 1.07 6.32
C SER A 53 -19.30 1.54 5.10
N VAL A 54 -18.78 2.52 4.35
CA VAL A 54 -19.37 3.04 3.11
C VAL A 54 -18.69 2.52 1.84
N ASP A 55 -17.64 1.70 1.96
CA ASP A 55 -17.05 0.96 0.83
C ASP A 55 -17.86 -0.32 0.57
N TYR A 56 -19.00 -0.15 -0.11
CA TYR A 56 -19.90 -1.27 -0.44
C TYR A 56 -19.20 -2.40 -1.20
N SER A 57 -18.20 -2.10 -2.03
CA SER A 57 -17.44 -3.13 -2.74
C SER A 57 -16.61 -3.96 -1.79
N LEU A 58 -15.92 -3.32 -0.83
CA LEU A 58 -15.18 -4.03 0.22
C LEU A 58 -16.10 -4.93 1.03
N LEU A 59 -17.19 -4.37 1.56
CA LEU A 59 -18.11 -5.12 2.42
C LEU A 59 -18.77 -6.29 1.68
N ALA A 60 -19.19 -6.11 0.43
CA ALA A 60 -19.85 -7.15 -0.34
C ALA A 60 -18.88 -8.28 -0.77
N ILE A 61 -17.70 -7.92 -1.30
CA ILE A 61 -16.74 -8.89 -1.82
C ILE A 61 -16.04 -9.64 -0.68
N CYS A 62 -15.79 -8.96 0.45
CA CYS A 62 -15.10 -9.54 1.60
C CYS A 62 -16.03 -10.07 2.70
N LYS A 63 -17.35 -10.11 2.48
CA LYS A 63 -18.33 -10.50 3.50
C LYS A 63 -17.95 -11.77 4.28
N ILE A 64 -17.61 -12.85 3.58
CA ILE A 64 -17.25 -14.14 4.21
C ILE A 64 -16.01 -13.98 5.10
N ALA A 65 -15.02 -13.20 4.67
CA ALA A 65 -13.82 -12.94 5.46
C ALA A 65 -14.13 -12.09 6.68
N ILE A 66 -14.96 -11.05 6.54
CA ILE A 66 -15.40 -10.18 7.62
C ILE A 66 -16.13 -11.00 8.69
N ASP A 67 -17.14 -11.77 8.26
CA ASP A 67 -17.99 -12.59 9.14
C ASP A 67 -17.22 -13.72 9.84
N LYS A 68 -16.02 -14.08 9.36
CA LYS A 68 -15.22 -15.18 9.92
C LYS A 68 -14.04 -14.69 10.76
N TYR A 69 -13.33 -13.68 10.30
CA TYR A 69 -12.05 -13.24 10.88
C TYR A 69 -12.16 -11.88 11.58
N CYS A 70 -13.10 -11.03 11.17
CA CYS A 70 -13.18 -9.64 11.63
C CYS A 70 -14.48 -9.31 12.37
N ILE A 71 -15.13 -10.31 12.98
CA ILE A 71 -16.44 -10.17 13.65
C ILE A 71 -16.42 -9.09 14.74
N LEU A 72 -15.30 -8.96 15.46
CA LEU A 72 -15.12 -8.00 16.55
C LEU A 72 -14.58 -6.64 16.09
N SER A 73 -14.25 -6.50 14.80
CA SER A 73 -13.72 -5.25 14.25
C SER A 73 -14.84 -4.25 13.96
N ASP A 74 -14.56 -2.97 14.11
CA ASP A 74 -15.46 -1.92 13.65
C ASP A 74 -15.48 -1.90 12.11
N LEU A 75 -16.67 -1.79 11.51
CA LEU A 75 -16.80 -1.70 10.06
C LEU A 75 -16.15 -0.43 9.50
N HIS A 76 -16.00 0.63 10.29
CA HIS A 76 -15.33 1.86 9.85
C HIS A 76 -13.84 1.63 9.51
N ASP A 77 -13.19 0.63 10.11
CA ASP A 77 -11.76 0.36 9.93
C ASP A 77 -11.44 -1.12 9.61
N VAL A 78 -12.44 -1.88 9.15
CA VAL A 78 -12.35 -3.32 8.87
C VAL A 78 -11.27 -3.70 7.85
N LEU A 79 -10.83 -2.77 6.98
CA LEU A 79 -9.74 -3.02 6.03
C LEU A 79 -8.44 -3.45 6.74
N TYR A 80 -8.15 -2.91 7.93
CA TYR A 80 -6.93 -3.27 8.66
C TYR A 80 -6.99 -4.70 9.19
N CYS A 81 -8.13 -5.13 9.73
CA CYS A 81 -8.32 -6.53 10.10
C CYS A 81 -8.22 -7.46 8.88
N LEU A 82 -8.88 -7.10 7.78
CA LEU A 82 -8.81 -7.87 6.53
C LEU A 82 -7.39 -7.97 5.97
N ARG A 83 -6.57 -6.92 6.09
CA ARG A 83 -5.13 -6.94 5.73
C ARG A 83 -4.37 -7.98 6.54
N ASP A 84 -4.60 -8.04 7.85
CA ASP A 84 -3.87 -8.92 8.76
C ASP A 84 -4.24 -10.40 8.50
N HIS A 85 -5.49 -10.65 8.11
CA HIS A 85 -5.98 -11.98 7.76
C HIS A 85 -5.91 -12.32 6.26
N ARG A 86 -5.36 -11.44 5.40
CA ARG A 86 -5.50 -11.54 3.92
C ARG A 86 -5.02 -12.87 3.33
N ASN A 87 -4.04 -13.50 3.98
CA ASN A 87 -3.45 -14.76 3.53
C ASN A 87 -4.16 -16.00 4.09
N ASP A 88 -5.15 -15.83 4.97
CA ASP A 88 -5.87 -16.95 5.53
C ASP A 88 -6.69 -17.67 4.44
N PRO A 89 -6.79 -19.02 4.51
CA PRO A 89 -7.46 -19.83 3.49
C PRO A 89 -8.91 -19.40 3.20
N GLY A 90 -9.61 -18.83 4.19
CA GLY A 90 -11.02 -18.43 4.07
C GLY A 90 -11.28 -17.07 3.43
N VAL A 91 -10.26 -16.26 3.12
CA VAL A 91 -10.47 -14.91 2.57
C VAL A 91 -10.89 -14.94 1.09
N GLY A 92 -10.46 -15.96 0.34
CA GLY A 92 -10.77 -16.07 -1.08
C GLY A 92 -10.00 -15.08 -1.97
N HIS A 93 -9.83 -15.43 -3.25
CA HIS A 93 -8.99 -14.67 -4.17
C HIS A 93 -9.50 -13.23 -4.43
N ASN A 94 -10.82 -13.06 -4.62
CA ASN A 94 -11.40 -11.77 -4.98
C ASN A 94 -11.29 -10.74 -3.83
N CYS A 95 -11.57 -11.17 -2.60
CA CYS A 95 -11.37 -10.29 -1.44
C CYS A 95 -9.89 -9.95 -1.24
N ARG A 96 -8.98 -10.94 -1.35
CA ARG A 96 -7.53 -10.68 -1.29
C ARG A 96 -7.08 -9.66 -2.32
N SER A 97 -7.53 -9.78 -3.57
CA SER A 97 -7.24 -8.81 -4.63
C SER A 97 -7.79 -7.43 -4.30
N LEU A 98 -8.99 -7.35 -3.73
CA LEU A 98 -9.60 -6.07 -3.33
C LEU A 98 -8.86 -5.42 -2.15
N ILE A 99 -8.46 -6.19 -1.15
CA ILE A 99 -7.63 -5.72 -0.03
C ILE A 99 -6.35 -5.08 -0.57
N LEU A 100 -5.61 -5.79 -1.44
CA LEU A 100 -4.39 -5.27 -2.06
C LEU A 100 -4.64 -3.97 -2.85
N LYS A 101 -5.76 -3.89 -3.59
CA LYS A 101 -6.14 -2.65 -4.29
C LYS A 101 -6.38 -1.48 -3.33
N ARG A 102 -7.05 -1.70 -2.21
CA ARG A 102 -7.29 -0.65 -1.21
C ARG A 102 -5.99 -0.22 -0.53
N LEU A 103 -5.12 -1.16 -0.17
CA LEU A 103 -3.79 -0.86 0.38
C LEU A 103 -2.94 -0.05 -0.62
N ALA A 104 -2.96 -0.42 -1.91
CA ALA A 104 -2.28 0.33 -2.96
C ALA A 104 -2.84 1.77 -3.07
N GLN A 105 -4.16 1.95 -2.98
CA GLN A 105 -4.79 3.28 -2.97
C GLN A 105 -4.39 4.10 -1.74
N GLN A 106 -4.33 3.49 -0.55
CA GLN A 106 -3.81 4.15 0.65
C GLN A 106 -2.36 4.64 0.44
N ASN A 107 -1.55 3.87 -0.30
CA ASN A 107 -0.16 4.22 -0.57
C ASN A 107 0.03 5.23 -1.72
N GLN A 108 -1.03 5.57 -2.46
CA GLN A 108 -0.98 6.64 -3.48
C GLN A 108 -1.01 8.04 -2.85
N ASP A 109 -1.59 8.19 -1.66
CA ASP A 109 -1.68 9.50 -1.02
C ASP A 109 -1.90 9.37 0.49
N TYR A 110 -1.11 10.09 1.29
CA TYR A 110 -1.21 10.03 2.75
C TYR A 110 -2.62 10.38 3.27
N ARG A 111 -3.40 11.16 2.51
CA ARG A 111 -4.77 11.54 2.88
C ARG A 111 -5.77 10.39 2.77
N LEU A 112 -5.43 9.38 1.98
CA LEU A 112 -6.22 8.16 1.79
C LEU A 112 -5.86 7.09 2.82
N ASN A 113 -4.87 7.32 3.68
CA ASN A 113 -4.47 6.41 4.76
C ASN A 113 -4.71 7.06 6.13
N PRO A 114 -5.86 6.78 6.79
CA PRO A 114 -6.23 7.40 8.07
C PRO A 114 -5.24 7.14 9.21
N ARG A 115 -4.74 5.90 9.35
CA ARG A 115 -3.80 5.53 10.41
C ARG A 115 -2.47 6.26 10.21
N LEU A 116 -1.92 6.25 8.99
CA LEU A 116 -0.72 7.02 8.67
C LEU A 116 -0.91 8.54 8.88
N LYS A 117 -2.00 9.12 8.36
CA LYS A 117 -2.28 10.56 8.47
C LYS A 117 -2.32 11.02 9.93
N THR A 118 -2.89 10.19 10.80
CA THR A 118 -3.02 10.47 12.23
C THR A 118 -1.71 10.21 12.96
N GLY A 119 -1.12 9.03 12.79
CA GLY A 119 0.10 8.61 13.45
C GLY A 119 1.34 9.44 13.10
N CYS A 120 1.40 9.96 11.87
CA CYS A 120 2.50 10.78 11.35
C CYS A 120 2.17 12.28 11.23
N LYS A 121 1.11 12.77 11.88
CA LYS A 121 0.63 14.16 11.70
C LYS A 121 1.73 15.19 11.92
N MET A 122 2.58 15.01 12.95
CA MET A 122 3.64 15.96 13.28
C MET A 122 4.76 15.93 12.23
N GLU A 123 5.16 14.74 11.80
CA GLU A 123 6.24 14.50 10.85
C GLU A 123 5.87 14.95 9.45
N ILE A 124 4.62 14.75 9.04
CA ILE A 124 4.09 15.27 7.77
C ILE A 124 4.24 16.79 7.72
N ASN A 125 3.84 17.50 8.79
CA ASN A 125 3.94 18.95 8.87
C ASN A 125 5.40 19.42 8.93
N ARG A 126 6.25 18.72 9.70
CA ARG A 126 7.63 19.10 9.93
C ARG A 126 8.54 18.84 8.74
N PHE A 127 8.42 17.68 8.09
CA PHE A 127 9.38 17.19 7.11
C PHE A 127 8.85 17.21 5.67
N CYS A 128 7.53 17.09 5.47
CA CYS A 128 6.93 16.88 4.15
C CYS A 128 6.03 18.02 3.68
N SER A 129 5.95 19.12 4.44
CA SER A 129 5.13 20.31 4.12
C SER A 129 5.52 21.00 2.81
N ASN A 130 6.80 20.92 2.41
CA ASN A 130 7.29 21.43 1.13
C ASN A 130 6.71 20.67 -0.08
N ILE A 131 6.35 19.39 0.08
CA ILE A 131 5.68 18.58 -0.95
C ILE A 131 4.23 19.03 -1.06
N ILE A 132 3.56 19.18 0.08
CA ILE A 132 2.14 19.55 0.15
C ILE A 132 1.90 20.97 -0.39
N SER A 133 2.74 21.94 0.02
CA SER A 133 2.60 23.35 -0.38
C SER A 133 2.81 23.60 -1.88
N LYS A 134 3.45 22.67 -2.60
CA LYS A 134 3.69 22.77 -4.05
C LYS A 134 2.59 22.14 -4.89
N SER A 135 1.64 21.46 -4.27
CA SER A 135 0.57 20.74 -4.97
C SER A 135 -0.79 21.35 -4.67
N SER A 136 -1.72 21.23 -5.62
CA SER A 136 -3.09 21.69 -5.36
C SER A 136 -3.82 20.77 -4.37
N PRO A 137 -4.78 21.26 -3.58
CA PRO A 137 -5.46 20.46 -2.54
C PRO A 137 -6.16 19.20 -3.05
N ASP A 138 -6.52 19.12 -4.34
CA ASP A 138 -7.20 17.94 -4.90
C ASP A 138 -6.32 17.16 -5.88
N GLU A 139 -5.04 17.50 -5.98
CA GLU A 139 -4.07 16.77 -6.79
C GLU A 139 -3.50 15.60 -6.01
N LEU A 140 -3.38 14.46 -6.68
CA LEU A 140 -2.76 13.26 -6.13
C LEU A 140 -1.28 13.49 -5.90
N LEU A 141 -0.79 13.09 -4.73
CA LEU A 141 0.62 13.25 -4.38
C LEU A 141 1.48 12.06 -4.81
N ASP A 142 0.90 11.03 -5.44
CA ASP A 142 1.62 9.87 -6.00
C ASP A 142 2.63 9.25 -5.01
N GLY A 143 2.22 9.11 -3.75
CA GLY A 143 3.04 8.52 -2.68
C GLY A 143 4.20 9.39 -2.18
N LYS A 144 4.38 10.63 -2.70
CA LYS A 144 5.52 11.49 -2.36
C LYS A 144 5.65 11.78 -0.86
N VAL A 145 4.54 11.93 -0.15
CA VAL A 145 4.56 12.15 1.31
C VAL A 145 5.00 10.89 2.04
N ILE A 146 4.56 9.71 1.61
CA ILE A 146 4.99 8.42 2.18
C ILE A 146 6.49 8.21 1.93
N ALA A 147 6.98 8.48 0.72
CA ALA A 147 8.41 8.43 0.41
C ALA A 147 9.24 9.39 1.28
N CYS A 148 8.71 10.60 1.56
CA CYS A 148 9.33 11.54 2.49
C CYS A 148 9.42 10.97 3.91
N LEU A 149 8.34 10.35 4.42
CA LEU A 149 8.32 9.74 5.76
C LEU A 149 9.24 8.51 5.85
N LYS A 150 9.27 7.65 4.83
CA LYS A 150 10.23 6.54 4.71
C LYS A 150 11.68 7.01 4.77
N LYS A 151 11.99 8.16 4.16
CA LYS A 151 13.34 8.76 4.30
C LYS A 151 13.64 9.16 5.75
N GLN A 152 12.67 9.71 6.48
CA GLN A 152 12.85 10.08 7.89
C GLN A 152 12.96 8.87 8.82
N TYR A 153 12.29 7.76 8.48
CA TYR A 153 12.44 6.46 9.15
C TYR A 153 13.90 6.00 9.10
N LEU A 154 14.55 6.03 7.93
CA LEU A 154 15.97 5.70 7.77
C LEU A 154 16.94 6.59 8.58
N HIS A 155 16.46 7.71 9.10
CA HIS A 155 17.23 8.62 9.95
C HIS A 155 16.88 8.50 11.44
N ASN A 156 15.99 7.59 11.83
CA ASN A 156 15.50 7.42 13.21
C ASN A 156 14.93 8.72 13.80
N THR A 157 14.19 9.48 12.99
CA THR A 157 13.64 10.81 13.36
C THR A 157 12.12 10.83 13.54
N LEU A 158 11.45 9.70 13.35
CA LEU A 158 10.00 9.58 13.50
C LEU A 158 9.63 9.38 14.97
N SER A 159 8.44 9.83 15.38
CA SER A 159 7.82 9.35 16.62
C SER A 159 7.46 7.86 16.51
N GLN A 160 7.37 7.18 17.66
CA GLN A 160 6.97 5.78 17.74
C GLN A 160 5.64 5.50 17.01
N THR A 161 4.65 6.39 17.13
CA THR A 161 3.36 6.23 16.45
C THR A 161 3.49 6.33 14.93
N CYS A 162 4.35 7.21 14.42
CA CYS A 162 4.58 7.32 12.98
C CYS A 162 5.45 6.17 12.46
N GLU A 163 6.43 5.75 13.24
CA GLU A 163 7.33 4.65 12.93
C GLU A 163 6.56 3.33 12.72
N ILE A 164 5.60 3.02 13.59
CA ILE A 164 4.72 1.84 13.46
C ILE A 164 3.94 1.87 12.13
N GLU A 165 3.43 3.03 11.71
CA GLU A 165 2.69 3.10 10.45
C GLU A 165 3.61 2.98 9.23
N ILE A 166 4.83 3.53 9.30
CA ILE A 166 5.79 3.44 8.21
C ILE A 166 6.39 2.04 8.08
N ILE A 167 6.72 1.37 9.18
CA ILE A 167 7.26 0.01 9.14
C ILE A 167 6.23 -0.98 8.60
N ASN A 168 4.94 -0.81 8.95
CA ASN A 168 3.85 -1.58 8.37
C ASN A 168 3.77 -1.42 6.85
N ILE A 169 3.90 -0.18 6.35
CA ILE A 169 3.94 0.07 4.89
C ILE A 169 5.17 -0.59 4.25
N ILE A 170 6.35 -0.50 4.87
CA ILE A 170 7.59 -1.10 4.35
C ILE A 170 7.44 -2.62 4.24
N ARG A 171 6.92 -3.28 5.29
CA ARG A 171 6.66 -4.73 5.31
C ARG A 171 5.64 -5.16 4.26
N GLU A 172 4.54 -4.42 4.12
CA GLU A 172 3.55 -4.73 3.09
C GLU A 172 4.13 -4.59 1.67
N VAL A 173 4.96 -3.58 1.42
CA VAL A 173 5.67 -3.41 0.15
C VAL A 173 6.67 -4.53 -0.12
N SER A 174 7.38 -5.03 0.90
CA SER A 174 8.34 -6.13 0.71
C SER A 174 7.66 -7.45 0.32
N MET A 175 6.39 -7.63 0.72
CA MET A 175 5.56 -8.77 0.32
C MET A 175 4.88 -8.57 -1.04
N ASN A 176 4.55 -7.33 -1.41
CA ASN A 176 3.96 -7.03 -2.71
C ASN A 176 4.36 -5.62 -3.20
N ILE A 177 5.20 -5.59 -4.24
CA ILE A 177 5.71 -4.35 -4.82
C ILE A 177 4.64 -3.46 -5.44
N GLU A 178 3.44 -3.98 -5.76
CA GLU A 178 2.32 -3.17 -6.25
C GLU A 178 1.82 -2.17 -5.21
N LEU A 179 2.14 -2.41 -3.93
CA LEU A 179 1.86 -1.49 -2.83
C LEU A 179 2.84 -0.31 -2.79
N ASP A 180 3.84 -0.26 -3.68
CA ASP A 180 4.70 0.90 -3.90
C ASP A 180 4.45 1.49 -5.30
N PRO A 181 3.55 2.49 -5.43
CA PRO A 181 3.15 3.02 -6.73
C PRO A 181 4.27 3.68 -7.55
N ALA A 182 5.33 4.14 -6.89
CA ALA A 182 6.47 4.77 -7.56
C ALA A 182 7.40 3.70 -8.15
N LEU A 183 7.71 2.67 -7.36
CA LEU A 183 8.49 1.50 -7.79
C LEU A 183 7.78 0.76 -8.92
N PHE A 184 6.51 0.37 -8.73
CA PHE A 184 5.78 -0.45 -9.70
C PHE A 184 5.69 0.24 -11.06
N ARG A 185 5.43 1.55 -11.08
CA ARG A 185 5.36 2.36 -12.30
C ARG A 185 6.71 2.50 -12.99
N SER A 186 7.77 2.75 -12.21
CA SER A 186 9.12 2.95 -12.76
C SER A 186 9.73 1.65 -13.29
N CYS A 187 9.40 0.51 -12.65
CA CYS A 187 9.94 -0.80 -12.98
C CYS A 187 9.02 -1.66 -13.85
N GLN A 188 7.90 -1.14 -14.36
CA GLN A 188 6.91 -1.95 -15.09
C GLN A 188 7.54 -2.73 -16.27
N LYS A 189 8.44 -2.09 -17.01
CA LYS A 189 9.15 -2.72 -18.14
C LYS A 189 10.06 -3.85 -17.67
N GLU A 190 10.85 -3.61 -16.63
CA GLU A 190 11.74 -4.62 -16.04
C GLU A 190 10.98 -5.78 -15.44
N ILE A 191 9.86 -5.52 -14.76
CA ILE A 191 8.99 -6.56 -14.20
C ILE A 191 8.50 -7.47 -15.32
N HIS A 192 7.96 -6.89 -16.40
CA HIS A 192 7.46 -7.66 -17.54
C HIS A 192 8.56 -8.42 -18.29
N LYS A 193 9.77 -7.84 -18.40
CA LYS A 193 10.87 -8.43 -19.16
C LYS A 193 11.61 -9.53 -18.38
N ASN A 194 11.89 -9.28 -17.11
CA ASN A 194 12.84 -10.06 -16.32
C ASN A 194 12.19 -10.80 -15.13
N CYS A 195 11.01 -10.39 -14.67
CA CYS A 195 10.38 -10.91 -13.44
C CYS A 195 8.95 -11.43 -13.62
N PHE A 196 8.47 -11.59 -14.86
CA PHE A 196 7.07 -11.94 -15.12
C PHE A 196 6.62 -13.30 -14.55
N ASN A 197 7.56 -14.24 -14.39
CA ASN A 197 7.34 -15.56 -13.78
C ASN A 197 7.97 -15.68 -12.39
N ALA A 198 8.47 -14.58 -11.82
CA ALA A 198 9.09 -14.63 -10.50
C ALA A 198 8.00 -14.86 -9.45
N LEU A 199 8.21 -15.84 -8.57
CA LEU A 199 7.35 -16.06 -7.40
C LEU A 199 7.41 -14.84 -6.46
N ASP A 200 8.60 -14.24 -6.36
CA ASP A 200 8.86 -13.02 -5.59
C ASP A 200 9.46 -11.96 -6.54
N ILE A 201 8.62 -10.99 -6.92
CA ILE A 201 9.04 -9.89 -7.80
C ILE A 201 10.00 -8.94 -7.07
N HIS A 202 9.82 -8.74 -5.76
CA HIS A 202 10.69 -7.91 -4.95
C HIS A 202 12.12 -8.45 -4.99
N GLU A 203 12.30 -9.74 -4.71
CA GLU A 203 13.61 -10.40 -4.76
C GLU A 203 14.18 -10.46 -6.18
N CYS A 204 13.34 -10.73 -7.19
CA CYS A 204 13.77 -10.69 -8.58
C CYS A 204 14.35 -9.34 -8.99
N LEU A 205 13.72 -8.22 -8.59
CA LEU A 205 14.22 -6.88 -8.86
C LEU A 205 15.55 -6.62 -8.15
N LYS A 206 15.70 -7.05 -6.88
CA LYS A 206 16.96 -6.95 -6.13
C LYS A 206 18.10 -7.67 -6.85
N ILE A 207 17.91 -8.92 -7.26
CA ILE A 207 18.92 -9.72 -7.96
C ILE A 207 19.33 -9.07 -9.29
N ASN A 208 18.35 -8.59 -10.06
CA ASN A 208 18.63 -7.94 -11.34
C ASN A 208 19.32 -6.59 -11.16
N PHE A 209 19.01 -5.84 -10.10
CA PHE A 209 19.72 -4.62 -9.75
C PHE A 209 21.19 -4.89 -9.41
N LEU A 210 21.45 -5.84 -8.50
CA LEU A 210 22.80 -6.22 -8.09
C LEU A 210 23.63 -6.78 -9.26
N SER A 211 22.98 -7.53 -10.15
CA SER A 211 23.58 -8.06 -11.39
C SER A 211 23.72 -7.02 -12.51
N LYS A 212 23.35 -5.76 -12.27
CA LYS A 212 23.38 -4.64 -13.25
C LYS A 212 22.57 -4.92 -14.52
N ARG A 213 21.44 -5.64 -14.40
CA ARG A 213 20.53 -6.04 -15.49
C ARG A 213 19.26 -5.17 -15.61
N ILE A 214 19.08 -4.21 -14.71
CA ILE A 214 18.05 -3.17 -14.83
C ILE A 214 18.61 -2.07 -15.72
N ASP A 215 17.93 -1.71 -16.79
CA ASP A 215 18.39 -0.65 -17.70
C ASP A 215 17.87 0.71 -17.25
N ASP A 216 16.57 0.81 -16.95
CA ASP A 216 15.90 2.06 -16.61
C ASP A 216 16.47 2.72 -15.34
N LEU A 217 16.84 4.01 -15.46
CA LEU A 217 17.47 4.76 -14.38
C LEU A 217 16.51 5.04 -13.22
N GLN A 218 15.22 5.26 -13.50
CA GLN A 218 14.24 5.48 -12.44
C GLN A 218 13.94 4.16 -11.71
N CYS A 219 13.79 3.06 -12.44
CA CYS A 219 13.68 1.75 -11.81
C CYS A 219 14.89 1.44 -10.93
N LYS A 220 16.12 1.70 -11.39
CA LYS A 220 17.33 1.56 -10.57
C LYS A 220 17.25 2.35 -9.26
N LYS A 221 16.80 3.60 -9.31
CA LYS A 221 16.66 4.46 -8.12
C LYS A 221 15.63 3.91 -7.15
N GLU A 222 14.48 3.47 -7.65
CA GLU A 222 13.42 2.92 -6.81
C GLU A 222 13.82 1.57 -6.20
N VAL A 223 14.50 0.69 -6.93
CA VAL A 223 15.03 -0.58 -6.36
C VAL A 223 16.13 -0.31 -5.34
N ALA A 224 17.02 0.65 -5.58
CA ALA A 224 18.02 1.04 -4.59
C ALA A 224 17.39 1.61 -3.30
N ARG A 225 16.33 2.42 -3.44
CA ARG A 225 15.55 2.91 -2.30
C ARG A 225 14.91 1.75 -1.54
N LEU A 226 14.27 0.83 -2.25
CA LEU A 226 13.62 -0.35 -1.69
C LEU A 226 14.60 -1.22 -0.89
N ILE A 227 15.78 -1.52 -1.43
CA ILE A 227 16.84 -2.27 -0.72
C ILE A 227 17.20 -1.56 0.59
N LYS A 228 17.44 -0.25 0.54
CA LYS A 228 17.81 0.54 1.72
C LYS A 228 16.69 0.57 2.78
N GLU A 229 15.42 0.60 2.35
CA GLU A 229 14.28 0.49 3.24
C GLU A 229 14.21 -0.87 3.92
N SER A 230 14.47 -1.97 3.19
CA SER A 230 14.47 -3.31 3.77
C SER A 230 15.59 -3.55 4.78
N GLU A 231 16.76 -2.93 4.58
CA GLU A 231 17.90 -3.09 5.50
C GLU A 231 17.65 -2.47 6.89
N ALA A 232 16.69 -1.55 7.01
CA ALA A 232 16.38 -0.87 8.26
C ALA A 232 15.47 -1.70 9.20
N ASP A 233 14.79 -2.73 8.69
CA ASP A 233 13.90 -3.60 9.46
C ASP A 233 14.09 -5.07 9.03
N ILE A 234 14.66 -5.89 9.92
CA ILE A 234 14.95 -7.30 9.62
C ILE A 234 13.69 -8.08 9.23
N GLU A 235 12.51 -7.74 9.78
CA GLU A 235 11.24 -8.40 9.44
C GLU A 235 10.76 -8.10 8.02
N SER A 236 11.21 -6.99 7.44
CA SER A 236 10.91 -6.65 6.05
C SER A 236 11.75 -7.43 5.04
N ASP A 237 12.87 -8.03 5.47
CA ASP A 237 13.63 -9.01 4.69
C ASP A 237 13.15 -10.41 5.05
N THR A 238 12.12 -10.90 4.35
CA THR A 238 11.49 -12.19 4.63
C THR A 238 12.50 -13.35 4.62
N HIS A 239 13.52 -13.30 3.76
CA HIS A 239 14.54 -14.36 3.68
C HIS A 239 15.49 -14.32 4.88
N LEU A 240 16.03 -13.14 5.19
CA LEU A 240 16.91 -12.95 6.34
C LEU A 240 16.17 -13.22 7.64
N TYR A 241 14.94 -12.73 7.79
CA TYR A 241 14.09 -13.02 8.93
C TYR A 241 13.92 -14.53 9.11
N GLN A 242 13.55 -15.27 8.06
CA GLN A 242 13.38 -16.72 8.12
C GLN A 242 14.66 -17.47 8.55
N ILE A 243 15.83 -17.01 8.09
CA ILE A 243 17.12 -17.59 8.48
C ILE A 243 17.45 -17.25 9.93
N CYS A 244 17.23 -16.00 10.34
CA CYS A 244 17.57 -15.50 11.68
C CYS A 244 16.47 -15.79 12.72
N LEU A 245 15.34 -16.37 12.35
CA LEU A 245 14.20 -16.66 13.24
C LEU A 245 14.63 -17.49 14.45
N SER A 246 15.55 -18.44 14.28
CA SER A 246 16.11 -19.19 15.41
C SER A 246 16.90 -18.28 16.35
N ASP A 247 17.73 -17.41 15.82
CA ASP A 247 18.63 -16.55 16.60
C ASP A 247 17.85 -15.46 17.33
N LEU A 248 16.81 -14.91 16.70
CA LEU A 248 15.87 -13.95 17.29
C LEU A 248 15.10 -14.55 18.47
N LYS A 249 14.64 -15.80 18.36
CA LYS A 249 13.98 -16.51 19.46
C LYS A 249 14.87 -16.72 20.68
N HIS A 250 16.18 -16.81 20.50
CA HIS A 250 17.14 -16.96 21.59
C HIS A 250 17.65 -15.60 22.14
N SER A 251 17.49 -14.51 21.39
CA SER A 251 18.00 -13.18 21.75
C SER A 251 16.92 -12.22 22.28
N VAL A 252 15.63 -12.56 22.13
CA VAL A 252 14.54 -11.91 22.87
C VAL A 252 14.28 -12.72 24.15
N PRO A 253 14.62 -12.20 25.34
CA PRO A 253 14.22 -12.85 26.59
C PRO A 253 12.70 -12.99 26.60
N MET A 254 12.22 -14.17 26.98
CA MET A 254 10.83 -14.45 27.34
C MET A 254 10.33 -13.41 28.36
N LEU A 255 9.80 -12.26 27.92
CA LEU A 255 9.31 -11.20 28.81
C LEU A 255 7.93 -10.64 28.40
N LEU A 256 7.23 -11.25 27.45
CA LEU A 256 5.85 -10.90 27.10
C LEU A 256 4.92 -12.10 26.89
N LEU A 257 5.17 -13.23 27.58
CA LEU A 257 4.19 -14.34 27.69
C LEU A 257 3.74 -14.57 29.15
N ALA A 258 3.55 -13.48 29.91
CA ALA A 258 3.03 -13.58 31.26
C ALA A 258 2.06 -12.43 31.59
N THR A 259 1.04 -12.24 30.76
CA THR A 259 -0.24 -11.65 31.20
C THR A 259 -1.37 -12.34 30.46
N ASP A 260 -1.64 -13.58 30.86
CA ASP A 260 -2.96 -14.21 30.85
C ASP A 260 -2.84 -15.51 31.66
N ILE A 261 -3.11 -15.42 32.97
CA ILE A 261 -3.74 -16.39 33.88
C ILE A 261 -3.80 -15.68 35.24
N ASN A 262 -4.91 -14.97 35.47
CA ASN A 262 -5.76 -15.09 36.67
C ASN A 262 -7.05 -14.29 36.47
#